data_AF-A0A7Y9DWH3-F1
#
_entry.id   AF-A0A7Y9DWH3-F1
#
_cell.length_a   1.000
_cell.length_b   1.000
_cell.length_c   1.000
_cell.angle_alpha   90.00
_cell.angle_beta   90.00
_cell.angle_gamma   90.00
#
_symmetry.space_group_name_H-M   'P 1'
#
loop_
_entity.id
_entity.type
_entity.pdbx_description
1 polymer ?
#
loop_
_entity_poly.entity_id
_entity_poly.type
_entity_poly.pdbx_seq_one_letter_code
_entity_poly.pdbx_strand_id
1 'polypeptide(L)'
;MAALNIKNDETYALARQLADETGESLTEAVTTAVKERLARLALRTEDDEFEARLAAIREIAADAAARWGPYDPDEDPTAFLYDEETGLPR
;
A
#
# COMPACT_ATOMS: atom_id res chain seq x y z
N MET A 1 14.16 27.39 15.48
CA MET A 1 14.05 25.94 15.70
C MET A 1 13.11 25.69 16.86
N ALA A 2 12.25 24.68 16.80
CA ALA A 2 11.41 24.29 17.92
C ALA A 2 12.22 23.45 18.92
N ALA A 3 12.05 23.71 20.22
CA ALA A 3 12.66 22.90 21.27
C ALA A 3 11.69 21.79 21.70
N LEU A 4 12.15 20.54 21.72
CA LEU A 4 11.40 19.40 22.23
C LEU A 4 11.70 19.24 23.73
N ASN A 5 10.75 19.59 24.59
CA ASN A 5 10.89 19.44 26.04
C ASN A 5 10.12 18.21 26.52
N ILE A 6 10.83 17.15 26.90
CA ILE A 6 10.27 15.92 27.44
C ILE A 6 10.54 15.88 28.94
N LYS A 7 9.50 16.04 29.76
CA LYS A 7 9.57 15.94 31.23
C LYS A 7 9.16 14.54 31.68
N ASN A 8 9.97 13.56 31.33
CA ASN A 8 9.77 12.17 31.72
C ASN A 8 11.13 11.52 31.92
N ASP A 9 11.41 11.11 33.16
CA ASP A 9 12.74 10.62 33.57
C ASP A 9 13.11 9.30 32.86
N GLU A 10 12.13 8.43 32.63
CA GLU A 10 12.31 7.18 31.89
C GLU A 10 12.72 7.45 30.45
N THR A 11 12.07 8.39 29.76
CA THR A 11 12.39 8.73 28.37
C THR A 11 13.79 9.32 28.27
N TYR A 12 14.19 10.15 29.23
CA TYR A 12 15.54 10.70 29.28
C TYR A 12 16.58 9.60 29.50
N ALA A 13 16.33 8.66 30.42
CA ALA A 13 17.21 7.52 30.66
C ALA A 13 17.35 6.62 29.43
N LEU A 14 16.25 6.29 28.75
CA LEU A 14 16.25 5.50 27.53
C LEU A 14 16.99 6.20 26.38
N ALA A 15 16.73 7.49 26.17
CA ALA A 15 17.43 8.27 25.16
C ALA A 15 18.93 8.34 25.44
N ARG A 16 19.30 8.46 26.72
CA ARG A 16 20.70 8.50 27.13
C ARG A 16 21.39 7.16 26.91
N GLN A 17 20.76 6.06 27.33
CA GLN A 17 21.25 4.72 27.08
C GLN A 17 21.44 4.47 25.58
N LEU A 18 20.46 4.84 24.76
CA LEU A 18 20.57 4.69 23.30
C LEU A 18 21.77 5.45 22.75
N ALA A 19 21.95 6.71 23.15
CA ALA A 19 23.09 7.52 22.72
C ALA A 19 24.44 6.93 23.16
N ASP A 20 24.53 6.42 24.39
CA ASP A 20 25.75 5.80 24.91
C ASP A 20 26.05 4.46 24.20
N GLU A 21 25.03 3.68 23.82
CA GLU A 21 25.18 2.42 23.08
C GLU A 21 25.54 2.64 21.60
N THR A 22 24.97 3.67 20.95
CA THR A 22 25.24 3.97 19.54
C THR A 22 26.46 4.85 19.32
N GLY A 23 26.96 5.51 20.37
CA GLY A 23 28.04 6.51 20.30
C GLY A 23 27.60 7.84 19.66
N GLU A 24 26.30 8.06 19.53
CA GLU A 24 25.70 9.26 18.94
C GLU A 24 25.45 10.35 19.99
N SER A 25 25.18 11.58 19.54
CA SER A 25 24.65 12.60 20.46
C SER A 25 23.23 12.27 20.89
N LEU A 26 22.79 12.75 22.07
CA LEU A 26 21.40 12.54 22.55
C LEU A 26 20.35 12.98 21.52
N THR A 27 20.60 14.12 20.85
CA THR A 27 19.71 14.63 19.80
C THR A 27 19.68 13.72 18.57
N GLU A 28 20.84 13.22 18.16
CA GLU A 28 20.97 12.33 17.00
C GLU A 28 20.32 10.98 17.27
N ALA A 29 20.61 10.36 18.42
CA ALA A 29 20.00 9.10 18.86
C ALA A 29 18.47 9.17 18.87
N VAL A 30 17.89 10.23 19.46
CA VAL A 30 16.44 10.44 19.48
C VAL A 30 15.90 10.69 18.07
N THR A 31 16.60 11.49 17.26
CA THR A 31 16.16 11.78 15.89
C THR A 31 16.14 10.52 15.03
N THR A 32 17.18 9.69 15.11
CA THR A 32 17.29 8.42 14.40
C THR A 32 16.20 7.46 14.86
N ALA A 33 16.02 7.27 16.17
CA ALA A 33 14.98 6.38 16.71
C ALA A 33 13.56 6.77 16.26
N VAL A 34 13.25 8.08 16.26
CA VAL A 34 11.96 8.58 15.79
C VAL A 34 11.79 8.33 14.29
N LYS A 35 12.81 8.63 13.48
CA LYS A 35 12.78 8.38 12.03
C LYS A 35 12.56 6.91 11.71
N GLU A 36 13.29 6.03 12.36
CA GLU A 36 13.13 4.58 12.16
C GLU A 36 11.75 4.09 12.58
N ARG A 37 11.22 4.60 13.71
CA ARG A 37 9.88 4.20 14.16
C ARG A 37 8.82 4.66 13.16
N LEU A 38 8.93 5.88 12.65
CA LEU A 38 8.05 6.39 11.60
C LEU A 38 8.17 5.58 10.31
N ALA A 39 9.38 5.23 9.88
CA ALA A 39 9.59 4.39 8.69
C ALA A 39 8.96 3.00 8.85
N ARG A 40 9.13 2.35 10.02
CA ARG A 40 8.48 1.06 10.32
C ARG A 40 6.95 1.15 10.32
N LEU A 41 6.38 2.28 10.72
CA LEU A 41 4.93 2.48 10.69
C LEU A 41 4.43 2.74 9.26
N ALA A 42 5.16 3.54 8.47
CA ALA A 42 4.83 3.81 7.09
C ALA A 42 4.81 2.52 6.24
N LEU A 43 5.83 1.67 6.37
CA LEU A 43 5.89 0.37 5.68
C LEU A 43 4.70 -0.53 6.04
N ARG A 44 4.30 -0.57 7.31
CA ARG A 44 3.12 -1.34 7.73
C ARG A 44 1.84 -0.83 7.09
N THR A 45 1.66 0.49 7.06
CA THR A 45 0.49 1.09 6.39
C THR A 45 0.49 0.78 4.90
N GLU A 46 1.63 0.84 4.22
CA GLU A 46 1.75 0.52 2.80
C GLU A 46 1.40 -0.95 2.51
N ASP A 47 1.90 -1.89 3.34
CA ASP A 47 1.57 -3.31 3.25
C ASP A 47 0.06 -3.56 3.47
N ASP A 48 -0.51 -2.95 4.51
CA ASP A 48 -1.94 -3.06 4.83
C ASP A 48 -2.82 -2.48 3.70
N GLU A 49 -2.44 -1.32 3.14
CA GLU A 49 -3.13 -0.70 2.00
C GLU A 49 -3.03 -1.55 0.73
N PHE A 50 -1.86 -2.15 0.48
CA PHE A 50 -1.64 -3.06 -0.65
C PHE A 50 -2.53 -4.29 -0.54
N GLU A 51 -2.56 -4.95 0.62
CA GLU A 51 -3.42 -6.12 0.85
C GLU A 51 -4.90 -5.78 0.74
N ALA A 52 -5.34 -4.63 1.29
CA ALA A 52 -6.71 -4.16 1.15
C ALA A 52 -7.08 -3.92 -0.32
N ARG A 53 -6.18 -3.30 -1.10
CA ARG A 53 -6.38 -3.07 -2.54
C ARG A 53 -6.45 -4.39 -3.31
N LEU A 54 -5.58 -5.34 -3.00
CA LEU A 54 -5.56 -6.65 -3.63
C LEU A 54 -6.83 -7.44 -3.33
N ALA A 55 -7.33 -7.37 -2.09
CA ALA A 55 -8.62 -7.95 -1.72
C ALA A 55 -9.77 -7.35 -2.53
N ALA A 56 -9.81 -6.02 -2.67
CA ALA A 56 -10.83 -5.33 -3.47
C ALA A 56 -10.77 -5.73 -4.95
N ILE A 57 -9.57 -5.84 -5.54
CA ILE A 57 -9.40 -6.30 -6.93
C ILE A 57 -9.92 -7.73 -7.10
N ARG A 58 -9.62 -8.63 -6.17
CA ARG A 58 -10.10 -10.02 -6.21
C ARG A 58 -11.62 -10.10 -6.11
N GLU A 59 -12.23 -9.28 -5.26
CA GLU A 59 -13.69 -9.20 -5.13
C GLU A 59 -14.34 -8.73 -6.43
N ILE A 60 -13.82 -7.65 -7.04
CA ILE A 60 -14.29 -7.15 -8.34
C ILE A 60 -14.14 -8.21 -9.42
N ALA A 61 -13.00 -8.90 -9.47
CA ALA A 61 -12.75 -9.95 -10.47
C ALA A 61 -13.71 -11.13 -10.31
N ALA A 62 -14.01 -11.54 -9.07
CA ALA A 62 -14.96 -12.61 -8.80
C ALA A 62 -16.40 -12.22 -9.19
N ASP A 63 -16.83 -10.99 -8.86
CA ASP A 63 -18.14 -10.48 -9.27
C ASP A 63 -18.27 -10.38 -10.80
N ALA A 64 -17.24 -9.86 -11.48
CA ALA A 64 -17.22 -9.76 -12.94
C ALA A 64 -17.28 -11.15 -13.61
N ALA A 65 -16.47 -12.10 -13.13
CA ALA A 65 -16.46 -13.47 -13.65
C ALA A 65 -17.79 -14.20 -13.46
N ALA A 66 -18.55 -13.89 -12.40
CA ALA A 66 -19.88 -14.45 -12.18
C ALA A 66 -20.94 -13.87 -13.13
N ARG A 67 -20.72 -12.65 -13.66
CA ARG A 67 -21.65 -11.95 -14.56
C ARG A 67 -21.35 -12.18 -16.03
N TRP A 68 -20.09 -12.36 -16.38
CA TRP A 68 -19.69 -12.67 -17.74
C TRP A 68 -19.89 -14.15 -18.02
N GLY A 69 -20.45 -14.44 -19.20
CA GLY A 69 -20.58 -15.81 -19.69
C GLY A 69 -19.21 -16.46 -19.95
N PRO A 70 -19.18 -17.75 -20.32
CA PRO A 70 -17.94 -18.40 -20.70
C PRO A 70 -17.25 -17.61 -21.82
N TYR A 71 -15.95 -17.32 -21.62
CA TYR A 71 -15.14 -16.67 -22.64
C TYR A 71 -14.90 -17.64 -23.80
N ASP A 72 -15.36 -17.26 -24.98
CA ASP A 72 -15.06 -17.95 -26.23
C ASP A 72 -14.03 -17.11 -27.02
N PRO A 73 -12.78 -17.58 -27.17
CA PRO A 73 -11.76 -16.86 -27.94
C PRO A 73 -12.04 -16.83 -29.44
N ASP A 74 -12.91 -17.72 -29.94
CA ASP A 74 -13.27 -17.83 -31.35
C ASP A 74 -14.54 -17.01 -31.70
N GLU A 75 -15.23 -16.46 -30.69
CA GLU A 75 -16.38 -15.57 -30.89
C GLU A 75 -15.91 -14.23 -31.46
N ASP A 76 -16.42 -13.86 -32.65
CA ASP A 76 -16.19 -12.54 -33.22
C ASP A 76 -17.00 -11.48 -32.44
N PRO A 77 -16.33 -10.60 -31.66
CA PRO A 77 -17.02 -9.60 -30.86
C PRO A 77 -17.69 -8.52 -31.71
N THR A 78 -17.51 -8.53 -33.03
CA THR A 78 -18.09 -7.58 -33.98
C THR A 78 -19.18 -8.16 -34.86
N ALA A 79 -19.47 -9.47 -34.74
CA ALA A 79 -20.47 -10.14 -35.59
C ALA A 79 -21.84 -9.45 -35.56
N PHE A 80 -22.23 -8.88 -34.42
CA PHE A 80 -23.50 -8.16 -34.27
C PHE A 80 -23.57 -6.83 -35.06
N LEU A 81 -22.44 -6.27 -35.48
CA LEU A 81 -22.33 -5.00 -36.21
C LEU A 81 -22.49 -5.16 -37.73
N TYR A 82 -22.33 -6.38 -38.25
CA TYR A 82 -22.38 -6.67 -39.68
C TYR A 82 -23.57 -7.57 -40.00
N ASP A 83 -24.13 -7.38 -41.18
CA ASP A 83 -25.14 -8.29 -41.71
C ASP A 83 -24.49 -9.58 -42.21
N GLU A 84 -25.00 -10.74 -41.77
CA GLU A 84 -24.39 -12.05 -42.04
C GLU A 84 -24.42 -12.44 -43.53
N GLU A 85 -25.41 -11.98 -44.29
CA GLU A 85 -25.56 -12.32 -45.71
C GLU A 85 -24.76 -11.38 -46.62
N THR A 86 -24.73 -10.08 -46.30
CA THR A 86 -24.13 -9.05 -47.16
C THR A 86 -22.73 -8.61 -46.71
N GLY A 87 -22.35 -8.85 -45.45
CA GLY A 87 -21.08 -8.42 -44.86
C GLY A 87 -20.94 -6.90 -44.70
N LEU A 88 -22.01 -6.14 -44.95
CA LEU A 88 -22.04 -4.70 -44.77
C LEU A 88 -22.42 -4.36 -43.32
N PRO A 89 -22.00 -3.18 -42.80
CA PRO A 89 -22.48 -2.70 -41.50
C PRO A 89 -24.02 -2.64 -41.49
N ARG A 90 -24.62 -3.13 -40.40
CA ARG A 90 -26.05 -2.96 -40.13
C ARG A 90 -26.40 -1.51 -39.81
#